data_AF-A0ABD6FQ40-F1
#
_entry.id   AF-A0ABD6FQ40-F1
#
_cell.length_a   1.000
_cell.length_b   1.000
_cell.length_c   1.000
_cell.angle_alpha   90.00
_cell.angle_beta   90.00
_cell.angle_gamma   90.00
#
_symmetry.space_group_name_H-M   'P 1'
#
loop_
_entity.id
_entity.type
_entity.pdbx_description
1 polymer ?
#
loop_
_entity_poly.entity_id
_entity_poly.type
_entity_poly.pdbx_seq_one_letter_code
_entity_poly.pdbx_strand_id
1 'polypeptide(L)'
;LLMEVSPLDIPGWAADRAADLDVESDEFNRHWRVKTADPLGAHGLLTPRLIELLIDERSKGLAIQCDGTRVVIWDDAREGTADAEDRLELLQGFVERLPGFAKRRQA
;
A
#
# COMPACT_ATOMS: atom_id res chain seq x y z
N LEU A 1 9.83 8.90 -2.57
CA LEU A 1 9.11 8.27 -1.45
C LEU A 1 8.99 6.80 -1.74
N LEU A 2 9.63 5.96 -0.93
CA LEU A 2 9.52 4.50 -0.97
C LEU A 2 8.64 4.06 0.20
N MET A 3 7.49 3.45 -0.11
CA MET A 3 6.56 2.90 0.88
C MET A 3 6.03 1.58 0.37
N GLU A 4 6.01 0.57 1.23
CA GLU A 4 5.35 -0.70 0.99
C GLU A 4 4.29 -0.93 2.06
N VAL A 5 3.11 -1.36 1.64
CA VAL A 5 2.02 -1.83 2.50
C VAL A 5 1.81 -3.29 2.14
N SER A 6 1.90 -4.18 3.12
CA SER A 6 1.80 -5.63 2.89
C SER A 6 0.96 -6.29 3.99
N PRO A 7 0.20 -7.34 3.68
CA PRO A 7 -0.44 -8.16 4.70
C PRO A 7 0.60 -8.72 5.67
N LEU A 8 0.23 -8.92 6.93
CA LEU A 8 1.17 -9.40 7.97
C LEU A 8 1.76 -10.79 7.69
N ASP A 9 1.05 -11.61 6.91
CA ASP A 9 1.40 -12.98 6.52
C ASP A 9 2.23 -13.06 5.22
N ILE A 10 2.27 -11.99 4.43
CA ILE A 10 3.11 -11.91 3.23
C ILE A 10 4.47 -11.29 3.62
N PRO A 11 5.60 -11.95 3.28
CA PRO A 11 6.90 -11.36 3.51
C PRO A 11 7.07 -10.10 2.65
N GLY A 12 7.13 -8.94 3.29
CA GLY A 12 7.43 -7.67 2.63
C GLY A 12 8.80 -7.73 1.93
N TRP A 13 8.83 -7.37 0.66
CA TRP A 13 10.02 -7.44 -0.19
C TRP A 13 10.79 -6.12 -0.26
N ALA A 14 10.19 -5.02 0.23
CA ALA A 14 10.93 -3.83 0.62
C ALA A 14 11.96 -4.23 1.70
N ALA A 15 13.17 -4.49 1.22
CA ALA A 15 14.31 -5.07 1.92
C ALA A 15 14.65 -4.38 3.25
N ASP A 16 15.48 -5.06 4.06
CA ASP A 16 16.14 -4.75 5.36
C ASP A 16 16.48 -3.28 5.72
N ARG A 17 16.33 -2.32 4.81
CA ARG A 17 16.69 -0.91 4.97
C ARG A 17 15.52 0.01 5.31
N ALA A 18 14.29 -0.47 5.28
CA ALA A 18 13.10 0.29 5.65
C ALA A 18 12.62 -0.08 7.06
N ALA A 19 12.17 0.92 7.82
CA ALA A 19 11.60 0.70 9.14
C ALA A 19 10.10 0.42 9.04
N ASP A 20 9.59 -0.38 9.98
CA ASP A 20 8.15 -0.55 10.15
C ASP A 20 7.53 0.76 10.66
N LEU A 21 6.35 1.09 10.14
CA LEU A 21 5.58 2.28 10.49
C LEU A 21 4.17 1.88 10.91
N ASP A 22 3.82 2.19 12.16
CA ASP A 22 2.43 2.13 12.63
C ASP A 22 1.71 3.44 12.27
N VAL A 23 0.45 3.32 11.84
CA VAL A 23 -0.44 4.46 11.64
C VAL A 23 -1.43 4.60 12.79
N GLU A 24 -2.22 5.68 12.81
CA GLU A 24 -3.21 5.93 13.87
C GLU A 24 -4.39 4.95 13.87
N SER A 25 -4.60 4.19 12.79
CA SER A 25 -5.69 3.22 12.67
C SER A 25 -5.25 1.86 13.21
N ASP A 26 -5.72 1.51 14.41
CA ASP A 26 -5.50 0.19 15.02
C ASP A 26 -6.03 -0.96 14.16
N GLU A 27 -7.17 -0.76 13.49
CA GLU A 27 -7.76 -1.75 12.60
C GLU A 27 -6.85 -2.03 11.41
N PHE A 28 -6.25 -0.99 10.84
CA PHE A 28 -5.28 -1.13 9.76
C PHE A 28 -4.03 -1.89 10.23
N ASN A 29 -3.41 -1.46 11.33
CA ASN A 29 -2.15 -2.06 11.83
C ASN A 29 -2.30 -3.55 12.21
N ARG A 30 -3.53 -4.02 12.48
CA ARG A 30 -3.82 -5.44 12.74
C ARG A 30 -3.77 -6.33 11.50
N HIS A 31 -3.94 -5.75 10.32
CA HIS A 31 -4.00 -6.49 9.05
C HIS A 31 -2.80 -6.19 8.15
N TRP A 32 -2.18 -5.03 8.35
CA TRP A 32 -1.21 -4.45 7.44
C TRP A 32 0.09 -4.07 8.16
N ARG A 33 1.21 -4.35 7.52
CA ARG A 33 2.53 -3.80 7.85
C ARG A 33 2.90 -2.74 6.82
N VAL A 34 3.36 -1.58 7.29
CA VAL A 34 3.94 -0.55 6.44
C VAL A 34 5.44 -0.55 6.62
N LYS A 35 6.19 -0.61 5.52
CA LYS A 35 7.64 -0.39 5.50
C LYS A 35 7.97 0.86 4.70
N THR A 36 8.79 1.74 5.25
CA THR A 36 9.22 2.94 4.53
C THR A 36 10.60 3.43 4.95
N ALA A 37 11.27 4.11 4.03
CA ALA A 37 12.48 4.89 4.31
C ALA A 37 12.17 6.37 4.63
N ASP A 38 10.90 6.80 4.48
CA ASP A 38 10.44 8.17 4.69
C ASP A 38 9.08 8.17 5.43
N PRO A 39 9.09 8.09 6.77
CA PRO A 39 7.87 8.04 7.58
C PRO A 39 6.92 9.22 7.39
N LEU A 40 7.47 10.43 7.20
CA LEU A 40 6.66 11.64 6.99
C LEU A 40 5.91 11.56 5.66
N GLY A 41 6.61 11.15 4.60
CA GLY A 41 5.98 10.92 3.30
C GLY A 41 4.93 9.82 3.35
N ALA A 42 5.21 8.71 4.05
CA ALA A 42 4.27 7.60 4.22
C ALA A 42 3.00 8.01 4.98
N HIS A 43 3.10 8.77 6.07
CA HIS A 43 1.93 9.37 6.74
C HIS A 43 1.13 10.28 5.81
N GLY A 44 1.82 11.07 4.98
CA GLY A 44 1.16 11.89 3.97
C GLY A 44 0.39 11.08 2.93
N LEU A 45 0.86 9.88 2.57
CA LEU A 45 0.20 8.97 1.63
C LEU A 45 -0.99 8.24 2.25
N LEU A 46 -0.82 7.72 3.47
CA LEU A 46 -1.80 6.93 4.22
C LEU A 46 -2.90 7.83 4.81
N THR A 47 -3.56 8.58 3.94
CA THR A 47 -4.72 9.40 4.29
C THR A 47 -5.88 8.51 4.76
N PRO A 48 -6.84 9.03 5.55
CA PRO A 48 -7.99 8.25 6.02
C PRO A 48 -8.74 7.53 4.89
N ARG A 49 -8.96 8.20 3.76
CA ARG A 49 -9.64 7.62 2.60
C ARG A 49 -8.85 6.48 1.93
N LEU A 50 -7.52 6.52 2.01
CA LEU A 50 -6.66 5.45 1.51
C LEU A 50 -6.63 4.28 2.50
N ILE A 51 -6.61 4.55 3.81
CA ILE A 51 -6.76 3.54 4.86
C ILE A 51 -8.09 2.80 4.71
N GLU A 52 -9.20 3.51 4.52
CA GLU A 52 -10.53 2.91 4.28
C GLU A 52 -10.54 1.95 3.08
N LEU A 53 -9.86 2.32 1.99
CA LEU A 53 -9.72 1.43 0.83
C LEU A 53 -8.95 0.15 1.19
N LEU A 54 -7.89 0.27 1.98
CA LEU A 54 -7.02 -0.86 2.33
C LEU A 54 -7.64 -1.78 3.38
N ILE A 55 -8.62 -1.30 4.15
CA ILE A 55 -9.40 -2.12 5.08
C ILE A 55 -10.54 -2.88 4.34
N ASP A 56 -10.97 -2.43 3.16
CA ASP A 56 -11.98 -3.12 2.33
C ASP A 56 -11.55 -4.58 2.03
N GLU A 57 -12.51 -5.50 2.08
CA GLU A 57 -12.29 -6.93 1.82
C GLU A 57 -11.55 -7.20 0.51
N ARG A 58 -11.80 -6.38 -0.53
CA ARG A 58 -11.14 -6.53 -1.84
C ARG A 58 -9.65 -6.22 -1.83
N SER A 59 -9.17 -5.53 -0.81
CA SER A 59 -7.76 -5.22 -0.65
C SER A 59 -7.01 -6.34 0.09
N LYS A 60 -7.70 -7.25 0.78
CA LYS A 60 -7.04 -8.29 1.58
C LYS A 60 -6.15 -9.19 0.72
N GLY A 61 -5.00 -9.56 1.28
CA GLY A 61 -4.03 -10.43 0.60
C GLY A 61 -3.20 -9.74 -0.50
N LEU A 62 -3.49 -8.47 -0.82
CA LEU A 62 -2.72 -7.71 -1.80
C LEU A 62 -1.69 -6.84 -1.10
N ALA A 63 -0.48 -6.82 -1.60
CA ALA A 63 0.54 -5.89 -1.16
C ALA A 63 0.78 -4.82 -2.23
N ILE A 64 1.15 -3.63 -1.78
CA ILE A 64 1.25 -2.41 -2.58
C ILE A 64 2.60 -1.75 -2.29
N GLN A 65 3.28 -1.32 -3.34
CA GLN A 65 4.48 -0.50 -3.23
C GLN A 65 4.34 0.79 -4.03
N CYS A 66 4.72 1.88 -3.39
CA CYS A 66 4.90 3.18 -3.99
C CYS A 66 6.39 3.51 -4.01
N ASP A 67 6.95 3.74 -5.20
CA ASP A 67 8.30 4.30 -5.39
C ASP A 67 8.23 5.51 -6.33
N GLY A 68 8.25 6.70 -5.75
CA GLY A 68 8.06 7.94 -6.49
C GLY A 68 6.67 7.97 -7.14
N THR A 69 6.62 7.97 -8.47
CA THR A 69 5.35 7.92 -9.24
C THR A 69 4.97 6.52 -9.70
N ARG A 70 5.71 5.49 -9.27
CA ARG A 70 5.44 4.10 -9.61
C ARG A 70 4.60 3.48 -8.51
N VAL A 71 3.53 2.80 -8.91
CA VAL A 71 2.70 1.99 -8.02
C VAL A 71 2.71 0.58 -8.56
N VAL A 72 3.02 -0.38 -7.70
CA VAL A 72 2.99 -1.80 -8.02
C VAL A 72 2.08 -2.48 -7.00
N ILE A 73 1.23 -3.39 -7.48
CA ILE A 73 0.42 -4.27 -6.65
C ILE A 73 0.75 -5.71 -6.96
N TRP A 74 0.77 -6.57 -5.96
CA TRP A 74 0.97 -8.01 -6.11
C TRP A 74 0.29 -8.76 -4.96
N ASP A 75 0.14 -10.08 -5.11
CA ASP A 75 -0.28 -11.00 -4.06
C ASP A 75 0.72 -12.17 -4.00
N ASP A 76 0.57 -13.07 -3.03
CA ASP A 76 1.42 -14.28 -2.92
C ASP A 76 1.02 -15.37 -3.95
N ALA A 77 0.06 -15.14 -4.86
CA ALA A 77 -0.43 -16.09 -5.87
C ALA A 77 -0.89 -17.48 -5.37
N ARG A 78 -0.75 -17.78 -4.07
CA ARG A 78 -1.08 -19.06 -3.43
C ARG A 78 -2.58 -19.23 -3.22
N GLU A 79 -3.29 -18.13 -3.04
CA GLU A 79 -4.74 -18.07 -3.01
C GLU A 79 -5.24 -17.60 -4.40
N GLY A 80 -5.10 -18.49 -5.39
CA GLY A 80 -5.60 -18.18 -6.72
C GLY A 80 -7.09 -17.87 -6.67
N THR A 81 -7.50 -16.64 -7.06
CA THR A 81 -8.81 -16.32 -7.69
C THR A 81 -9.06 -14.82 -7.93
N ALA A 82 -8.23 -13.86 -7.51
CA ALA A 82 -8.48 -12.47 -7.86
C ALA A 82 -8.35 -12.26 -9.38
N ASP A 83 -9.41 -11.74 -10.01
CA ASP A 83 -9.42 -11.44 -11.44
C ASP A 83 -8.42 -10.29 -11.73
N ALA A 84 -7.82 -10.28 -12.91
CA ALA A 84 -7.02 -9.14 -13.36
C ALA A 84 -7.84 -7.84 -13.38
N GLU A 85 -9.15 -7.93 -13.62
CA GLU A 85 -10.08 -6.80 -13.55
C GLU A 85 -10.18 -6.22 -12.14
N ASP A 86 -10.39 -7.06 -11.11
CA ASP A 86 -10.44 -6.62 -9.70
C ASP A 86 -9.15 -5.90 -9.29
N ARG A 87 -7.99 -6.44 -9.70
CA ARG A 87 -6.69 -5.83 -9.42
C ARG A 87 -6.56 -4.46 -10.09
N LEU A 88 -7.04 -4.34 -11.33
CA LEU A 88 -7.02 -3.08 -12.06
C LEU A 88 -7.94 -2.04 -11.39
N GLU A 89 -9.15 -2.44 -10.98
CA GLU A 89 -10.08 -1.57 -10.27
C GLU A 89 -9.48 -1.07 -8.94
N LEU A 90 -8.84 -1.96 -8.17
CA LEU A 90 -8.18 -1.57 -6.94
C LEU A 90 -7.02 -0.59 -7.22
N LEU A 91 -6.18 -0.88 -8.21
CA LEU A 91 -5.08 0.00 -8.58
C LEU A 91 -5.59 1.38 -9.00
N GLN A 92 -6.66 1.44 -9.79
CA GLN A 92 -7.31 2.71 -10.16
C GLN A 92 -7.83 3.43 -8.92
N GLY A 93 -8.57 2.74 -8.05
CA GLY A 93 -9.12 3.30 -6.82
C GLY A 93 -8.04 3.83 -5.87
N PHE A 94 -6.91 3.13 -5.78
CA PHE A 94 -5.74 3.54 -5.02
C PHE A 94 -5.11 4.80 -5.61
N VAL A 95 -4.80 4.79 -6.91
CA VAL A 95 -4.19 5.93 -7.61
C VAL A 95 -5.08 7.16 -7.54
N GLU A 96 -6.40 7.03 -7.67
CA GLU A 96 -7.35 8.14 -7.54
C GLU A 96 -7.29 8.80 -6.15
N ARG A 97 -7.10 8.00 -5.09
CA ARG A 97 -7.03 8.45 -3.70
C ARG A 97 -5.66 8.97 -3.28
N LEU A 98 -4.61 8.72 -4.07
CA LEU A 98 -3.28 9.27 -3.79
C LEU A 98 -3.32 10.80 -3.70
N PRO A 99 -2.66 11.40 -2.69
CA PRO A 99 -2.48 12.84 -2.61
C PRO A 99 -1.81 13.42 -3.85
N GLY A 100 -2.12 14.68 -4.17
CA GLY A 100 -1.57 15.34 -5.35
C GLY A 100 -0.04 15.40 -5.41
N PHE A 101 0.65 15.40 -4.26
CA PHE A 101 2.11 15.38 -4.21
C PHE A 101 2.70 14.04 -4.68
N ALA A 102 1.97 12.93 -4.51
CA ALA A 102 2.40 11.59 -4.88
C ALA A 102 2.24 11.30 -6.38
N LYS A 103 1.31 12.03 -7.03
CA LYS A 103 1.00 11.88 -8.47
C LYS A 103 1.97 12.64 -9.39
N ARG A 104 2.80 13.53 -8.84
CA ARG A 104 3.70 14.37 -9.63
C ARG A 104 5.13 13.88 -9.52
N ARG A 105 5.83 13.85 -10.65
CA ARG A 105 7.27 13.68 -10.66
C ARG A 105 7.89 14.89 -9.98
N GLN A 106 8.49 14.69 -8.80
CA GLN A 106 9.35 15.71 -8.21
C GLN A 106 10.56 15.85 -9.14
N ALA A 107 10.79 17.07 -9.64
CA ALA A 107 11.87 17.41 -10.54
C ALA A 107 13.21 17.47 -9.79
#